data_AF-A0A2A4V1W6-F1
#
_entry.id   AF-A0A2A4V1W6-F1
#
_cell.length_a   1.000
_cell.length_b   1.000
_cell.length_c   1.000
_cell.angle_alpha   90.00
_cell.angle_beta   90.00
_cell.angle_gamma   90.00
#
_symmetry.space_group_name_H-M   'P 1'
#
loop_
_entity.id
_entity.type
_entity.pdbx_description
1 polymer ?
#
loop_
_entity_poly.entity_id
_entity_poly.type
_entity_poly.pdbx_seq_one_letter_code
_entity_poly.pdbx_strand_id
1 'polypeptide(L)'
;MYDNKTPALDPLSFTSDKQRDLFAYWQKIKGDLLMPCRKDLNPTDIPHLLSSIWMADVIAGDVPHFKVRLFGTNLVRAFEREGTNVNLDEFSFTGDIIERLTNLVKTRQAYYCECEHPIESEDIKYYSTLTLPLSSDNENVDIIISALDFYT
;
A
#
# COMPACT_ATOMS: atom_id res chain seq x y z
N MET A 1 16.48 26.58 7.62
CA MET A 1 15.44 25.75 8.24
C MET A 1 14.26 25.71 7.29
N TYR A 2 14.21 24.72 6.41
CA TYR A 2 13.04 24.45 5.57
C TYR A 2 12.38 23.21 6.15
N ASP A 3 11.27 23.43 6.87
CA ASP A 3 10.36 22.40 7.33
C ASP A 3 9.63 21.87 6.08
N ASN A 4 10.28 20.98 5.32
CA ASN A 4 9.64 20.25 4.22
C ASN A 4 8.70 19.20 4.83
N LYS A 5 7.62 19.65 5.46
CA LYS A 5 6.48 18.80 5.73
C LYS A 5 5.83 18.52 4.40
N THR A 6 6.09 17.34 3.86
CA THR A 6 5.21 16.71 2.87
C THR A 6 3.78 16.86 3.40
N PRO A 7 2.84 17.40 2.62
CA PRO A 7 1.49 17.64 3.10
C PRO A 7 0.91 16.32 3.62
N ALA A 8 0.24 16.39 4.78
CA ALA A 8 -0.50 15.26 5.31
C ALA A 8 -1.52 14.79 4.25
N LEU A 9 -1.74 13.48 4.16
CA LEU A 9 -2.75 12.92 3.26
C LEU A 9 -4.13 13.53 3.58
N ASP A 10 -4.83 13.96 2.53
CA ASP A 10 -6.21 14.44 2.62
C ASP A 10 -7.16 13.31 2.18
N PRO A 11 -7.92 12.70 3.11
CA PRO A 11 -8.85 11.61 2.75
C PRO A 11 -9.96 12.03 1.79
N LEU A 12 -10.24 13.34 1.67
CA LEU A 12 -11.20 13.87 0.70
C LEU A 12 -10.68 13.79 -0.74
N SER A 13 -9.37 13.65 -0.94
CA SER A 13 -8.77 13.48 -2.27
C SER A 13 -8.77 12.02 -2.75
N PHE A 14 -9.13 11.05 -1.90
CA PHE A 14 -9.14 9.64 -2.30
C PHE A 14 -10.32 9.34 -3.22
N THR A 15 -10.12 8.52 -4.25
CA THR A 15 -11.21 8.17 -5.17
C THR A 15 -12.14 7.08 -4.62
N SER A 16 -11.70 6.29 -3.63
CA SER A 16 -12.45 5.14 -3.12
C SER A 16 -12.79 5.21 -1.63
N ASP A 17 -14.00 4.78 -1.27
CA ASP A 17 -14.39 4.59 0.13
C ASP A 17 -13.52 3.55 0.83
N LYS A 18 -13.07 2.53 0.11
CA LYS A 18 -12.18 1.50 0.68
C LYS A 18 -10.83 2.08 1.14
N GLN A 19 -10.33 3.08 0.43
CA GLN A 19 -9.08 3.77 0.80
C GLN A 19 -9.31 4.69 2.00
N ARG A 20 -10.44 5.43 2.03
CA ARG A 20 -10.84 6.22 3.20
C ARG A 20 -10.97 5.34 4.44
N ASP A 21 -11.64 4.20 4.32
CA ASP A 21 -11.82 3.23 5.40
C ASP A 21 -10.49 2.65 5.86
N LEU A 22 -9.61 2.25 4.94
CA LEU A 22 -8.28 1.75 5.29
C LEU A 22 -7.48 2.82 6.05
N PHE A 23 -7.49 4.06 5.57
CA PHE A 23 -6.76 5.15 6.21
C PHE A 23 -7.29 5.46 7.60
N ALA A 24 -8.62 5.55 7.76
CA ALA A 24 -9.26 5.79 9.05
C ALA A 24 -8.95 4.66 10.04
N TYR A 25 -8.99 3.40 9.58
CA TYR A 25 -8.61 2.25 10.39
C TYR A 25 -7.13 2.30 10.79
N TRP A 26 -6.23 2.55 9.85
CA TRP A 26 -4.79 2.66 10.08
C TRP A 26 -4.47 3.77 11.11
N GLN A 27 -5.09 4.94 10.98
CA GLN A 27 -4.95 6.03 11.95
C GLN A 27 -5.43 5.64 13.35
N LYS A 28 -6.56 4.92 13.43
CA LYS A 28 -7.11 4.42 14.69
C LYS A 28 -6.15 3.46 15.39
N ILE A 29 -5.59 2.47 14.67
CA ILE A 29 -4.67 1.49 15.27
C ILE A 29 -3.28 2.08 15.52
N LYS A 30 -2.88 3.11 14.77
CA LYS A 30 -1.61 3.83 14.98
C LYS A 30 -1.60 4.58 16.31
N GLY A 31 -2.70 5.23 16.67
CA GLY A 31 -2.75 6.11 17.84
C GLY A 31 -1.63 7.16 17.80
N ASP A 32 -0.88 7.26 18.89
CA ASP A 32 0.24 8.20 19.06
C ASP A 32 1.57 7.72 18.45
N LEU A 33 1.63 6.49 17.91
CA LEU A 33 2.81 5.95 17.26
C LEU A 33 3.06 6.63 15.91
N LEU A 34 4.27 6.45 15.36
CA LEU A 34 4.58 6.87 13.99
C LEU A 34 3.88 5.95 12.98
N MET A 35 3.79 4.66 13.30
CA MET A 35 3.23 3.61 12.46
C MET A 35 2.62 2.53 13.36
N PRO A 36 1.50 1.89 12.96
CA PRO A 36 0.96 0.76 13.70
C PRO A 36 1.79 -0.50 13.51
N CYS A 37 1.73 -1.42 14.47
CA CYS A 37 2.29 -2.75 14.32
C CYS A 37 1.33 -3.65 13.57
N ARG A 38 1.87 -4.62 12.81
CA ARG A 38 1.04 -5.65 12.16
C ARG A 38 0.17 -6.41 13.16
N LYS A 39 0.62 -6.59 14.41
CA LYS A 39 -0.16 -7.29 15.44
C LYS A 39 -1.43 -6.55 15.83
N ASP A 40 -1.48 -5.23 15.63
CA ASP A 40 -2.64 -4.40 15.94
C ASP A 40 -3.69 -4.43 14.80
N LEU A 41 -3.29 -4.87 13.60
CA LEU A 41 -4.19 -5.07 12.48
C LEU A 41 -4.96 -6.39 12.65
N ASN A 42 -6.26 -6.26 12.90
CA ASN A 42 -7.19 -7.38 12.93
C ASN A 42 -8.04 -7.42 11.64
N PRO A 43 -7.87 -8.45 10.78
CA PRO A 43 -8.62 -8.56 9.52
C PRO A 43 -10.15 -8.56 9.69
N THR A 44 -10.67 -8.96 10.86
CA THR A 44 -12.11 -8.98 11.11
C THR A 44 -12.73 -7.60 11.28
N ASP A 45 -11.90 -6.57 11.49
CA ASP A 45 -12.37 -5.18 11.59
C ASP A 45 -12.61 -4.54 10.22
N ILE A 46 -11.96 -5.08 9.19
CA ILE A 46 -11.97 -4.54 7.82
C ILE A 46 -12.22 -5.64 6.74
N PRO A 47 -13.17 -6.56 6.94
CA PRO A 47 -13.36 -7.72 6.06
C PRO A 47 -13.70 -7.30 4.62
N HIS A 48 -14.39 -6.17 4.44
CA HIS A 48 -14.75 -5.62 3.13
C HIS A 48 -13.55 -5.07 2.35
N LEU A 49 -12.45 -4.74 3.03
CA LEU A 49 -11.23 -4.24 2.40
C LEU A 49 -10.33 -5.37 1.90
N LEU A 50 -10.42 -6.57 2.48
CA LEU A 50 -9.47 -7.67 2.25
C LEU A 50 -9.32 -8.06 0.77
N SER A 51 -10.40 -7.98 -0.01
CA SER A 51 -10.35 -8.27 -1.45
C SER A 51 -9.62 -7.21 -2.28
N SER A 52 -9.48 -5.99 -1.76
CA SER A 52 -8.91 -4.82 -2.46
C SER A 52 -7.58 -4.34 -1.86
N ILE A 53 -7.00 -5.10 -0.92
CA ILE A 53 -5.68 -4.77 -0.36
C ILE A 53 -4.61 -5.76 -0.80
N TRP A 54 -3.36 -5.32 -0.76
CA TRP A 54 -2.21 -6.20 -0.74
C TRP A 54 -1.25 -5.80 0.39
N MET A 55 -0.41 -6.74 0.78
CA MET A 55 0.63 -6.52 1.80
C MET A 55 1.94 -7.14 1.34
N ALA A 56 3.05 -6.52 1.73
CA ALA A 56 4.38 -7.09 1.53
C ALA A 56 5.25 -6.96 2.79
N ASP A 57 6.10 -7.95 2.98
CA ASP A 57 7.24 -7.89 3.89
C ASP A 57 8.36 -7.08 3.22
N VAL A 58 8.97 -6.18 3.99
CA VAL A 58 10.14 -5.40 3.59
C VAL A 58 11.40 -6.16 4.00
N ILE A 59 12.20 -6.56 3.03
CA ILE A 59 13.46 -7.28 3.24
C ILE A 59 14.59 -6.26 3.11
N ALA A 60 15.34 -6.06 4.19
CA ALA A 60 16.42 -5.08 4.25
C ALA A 60 17.53 -5.35 3.22
N GLY A 61 18.06 -4.28 2.65
CA GLY A 61 19.14 -4.24 1.67
C GLY A 61 19.49 -2.79 1.30
N ASP A 62 20.55 -2.57 0.51
CA ASP A 62 20.90 -1.22 0.01
C ASP A 62 19.72 -0.59 -0.78
N VAL A 63 19.02 -1.45 -1.53
CA VAL A 63 17.67 -1.23 -2.03
C VAL A 63 16.79 -2.30 -1.38
N PRO A 64 15.68 -1.94 -0.70
CA PRO A 64 14.81 -2.91 -0.07
C PRO A 64 14.12 -3.79 -1.12
N HIS A 65 13.99 -5.08 -0.81
CA HIS A 65 13.16 -6.00 -1.59
C HIS A 65 11.80 -6.17 -0.93
N PHE A 66 10.77 -6.45 -1.74
CA PHE A 66 9.39 -6.55 -1.27
C PHE A 66 8.83 -7.93 -1.61
N LYS A 67 8.54 -8.72 -0.58
CA LYS A 67 7.92 -10.04 -0.74
C LYS A 67 6.44 -9.95 -0.42
N VAL A 68 5.59 -10.17 -1.41
CA VAL A 68 4.14 -10.08 -1.23
C VAL A 68 3.67 -11.24 -0.34
N ARG A 69 2.92 -10.90 0.71
CA ARG A 69 2.41 -11.86 1.70
C ARG A 69 0.89 -12.04 1.66
N LEU A 70 0.19 -11.06 1.11
CA LEU A 70 -1.25 -11.08 0.93
C LEU A 70 -1.56 -10.32 -0.35
N PHE A 71 -2.41 -10.90 -1.19
CA PHE A 71 -2.89 -10.27 -2.40
C PHE A 71 -4.40 -10.48 -2.51
N GLY A 72 -5.16 -9.39 -2.49
CA GLY A 72 -6.62 -9.43 -2.48
C GLY A 72 -7.21 -10.01 -3.76
N THR A 73 -8.36 -10.66 -3.66
CA THR A 73 -8.99 -11.34 -4.80
C THR A 73 -9.46 -10.41 -5.92
N ASN A 74 -9.77 -9.14 -5.64
CA ASN A 74 -10.04 -8.16 -6.70
C ASN A 74 -8.77 -7.78 -7.45
N LEU A 75 -7.62 -7.79 -6.77
CA LEU A 75 -6.33 -7.50 -7.41
C LEU A 75 -5.94 -8.66 -8.32
N VAL A 76 -6.20 -9.92 -7.90
CA VAL A 76 -6.00 -11.09 -8.77
C VAL A 76 -6.81 -10.96 -10.06
N ARG A 77 -8.05 -10.47 -9.98
CA ARG A 77 -8.91 -10.23 -11.15
C ARG A 77 -8.39 -9.09 -12.01
N ALA A 78 -8.04 -7.96 -11.41
CA ALA A 78 -7.60 -6.77 -12.13
C ALA A 78 -6.23 -6.96 -12.80
N PHE A 79 -5.32 -7.71 -12.18
CA PHE A 79 -3.98 -7.98 -12.72
C PHE A 79 -3.88 -9.32 -13.46
N GLU A 80 -4.99 -10.09 -13.53
CA GLU A 80 -5.07 -11.45 -14.08
C GLU A 80 -3.97 -12.40 -13.56
N ARG A 81 -3.51 -12.17 -12.33
CA ARG A 81 -2.32 -12.83 -11.79
C ARG A 81 -2.39 -12.95 -10.28
N GLU A 82 -1.98 -14.12 -9.77
CA GLU A 82 -1.76 -14.30 -8.34
C GLU A 82 -0.48 -13.58 -7.92
N GLY A 83 -0.59 -12.74 -6.89
CA GLY A 83 0.51 -11.94 -6.36
C GLY A 83 1.08 -12.47 -5.05
N THR A 84 0.48 -13.48 -4.42
CA THR A 84 0.94 -13.98 -3.11
C THR A 84 2.25 -14.76 -3.24
N ASN A 85 3.19 -14.55 -2.31
CA ASN A 85 4.51 -15.19 -2.20
C ASN A 85 5.52 -14.90 -3.32
N VAL A 86 5.23 -13.98 -4.23
CA VAL A 86 6.17 -13.52 -5.27
C VAL A 86 6.91 -12.26 -4.83
N ASN A 87 8.13 -12.09 -5.33
CA ASN A 87 8.87 -10.83 -5.16
C ASN A 87 8.34 -9.80 -6.15
N LEU A 88 8.22 -8.55 -5.71
CA LEU A 88 7.62 -7.51 -6.52
C LEU A 88 8.46 -7.18 -7.76
N ASP A 89 9.77 -7.38 -7.71
CA ASP A 89 10.72 -7.19 -8.82
C ASP A 89 10.65 -8.28 -9.91
N GLU A 90 9.88 -9.35 -9.71
CA GLU A 90 9.61 -10.37 -10.75
C GLU A 90 8.63 -9.87 -11.82
N PHE A 91 7.97 -8.72 -11.59
CA PHE A 91 7.01 -8.13 -12.51
C PHE A 91 7.65 -6.94 -13.23
N SER A 92 7.65 -6.94 -14.57
CA SER A 92 8.31 -5.90 -15.37
C SER A 92 7.73 -4.50 -15.16
N PHE A 93 6.47 -4.38 -14.75
CA PHE A 93 5.77 -3.09 -14.59
C PHE A 93 5.97 -2.44 -13.21
N THR A 94 6.70 -3.06 -12.28
CA THR A 94 6.76 -2.59 -10.89
C THR A 94 7.89 -1.62 -10.59
N GLY A 95 8.70 -1.20 -11.57
CA GLY A 95 9.82 -0.27 -11.37
C GLY A 95 9.44 0.99 -10.58
N ASP A 96 8.47 1.75 -11.07
CA ASP A 96 7.97 2.97 -10.41
C ASP A 96 7.27 2.68 -9.07
N ILE A 97 6.68 1.48 -8.94
CA ILE A 97 6.07 1.03 -7.69
C ILE A 97 7.16 0.81 -6.64
N ILE A 98 8.23 0.10 -6.98
CA ILE A 98 9.39 -0.17 -6.11
C ILE A 98 10.07 1.14 -5.69
N GLU A 99 10.19 2.13 -6.58
CA GLU A 99 10.74 3.44 -6.23
C GLU A 99 9.89 4.13 -5.15
N ARG A 100 8.56 4.19 -5.33
CA ARG A 100 7.64 4.77 -4.34
C ARG A 100 7.67 4.04 -3.01
N LEU A 101 7.69 2.71 -3.02
CA LEU A 101 7.79 1.89 -1.81
C LEU A 101 9.13 2.11 -1.10
N THR A 102 10.23 2.20 -1.86
CA THR A 102 11.56 2.51 -1.31
C THR A 102 11.58 3.87 -0.62
N ASN A 103 10.96 4.88 -1.23
CA ASN A 103 10.83 6.20 -0.64
C ASN A 103 9.95 6.17 0.63
N LEU A 104 8.84 5.43 0.63
CA LEU A 104 8.01 5.22 1.82
C LEU A 104 8.80 4.54 2.95
N VAL A 105 9.58 3.50 2.66
CA VAL A 105 10.42 2.82 3.66
C VAL A 105 11.44 3.79 4.27
N LYS A 106 12.10 4.60 3.44
CA LYS A 106 13.12 5.58 3.89
C LYS A 106 12.53 6.72 4.71
N THR A 107 11.35 7.22 4.32
CA THR A 107 10.75 8.43 4.91
C THR A 107 9.69 8.13 5.97
N ARG A 108 9.16 6.91 6.00
CA ARG A 108 7.99 6.47 6.78
C ARG A 108 6.71 7.22 6.42
N GLN A 109 6.67 7.84 5.24
CA GLN A 109 5.53 8.63 4.80
C GLN A 109 4.59 7.77 3.96
N ALA A 110 3.34 7.69 4.42
CA ALA A 110 2.23 7.18 3.64
C ALA A 110 2.02 8.04 2.37
N TYR A 111 1.55 7.43 1.30
CA TYR A 111 1.22 8.14 0.07
C TYR A 111 -0.11 7.67 -0.53
N TYR A 112 -0.71 8.57 -1.30
CA TYR A 112 -1.82 8.30 -2.19
C TYR A 112 -1.45 8.79 -3.59
N CYS A 113 -1.75 8.01 -4.62
CA CYS A 113 -1.66 8.47 -6.00
C CYS A 113 -2.63 7.73 -6.91
N GLU A 114 -2.92 8.36 -8.04
CA GLU A 114 -3.65 7.80 -9.17
C GLU A 114 -2.64 7.48 -10.28
N CYS A 115 -2.84 6.36 -10.96
CA CYS A 115 -1.91 5.79 -11.93
C CYS A 115 -2.69 5.20 -13.11
N GLU A 116 -2.06 5.17 -14.28
CA GLU A 116 -2.53 4.33 -15.38
C GLU A 116 -2.38 2.86 -15.02
N HIS A 117 -3.37 2.05 -15.40
CA HIS A 117 -3.30 0.61 -15.20
C HIS A 117 -2.16 0.03 -16.05
N PRO A 118 -1.21 -0.71 -15.44
CA PRO A 118 0.01 -1.13 -16.15
C PRO A 118 -0.20 -2.28 -17.13
N ILE A 119 -1.39 -2.88 -17.13
CA ILE A 119 -1.78 -3.98 -18.01
C ILE A 119 -2.83 -3.46 -18.97
N GLU A 120 -2.74 -3.84 -20.24
CA GLU A 120 -3.75 -3.49 -21.23
C GLU A 120 -5.09 -4.16 -20.86
N SER A 121 -6.13 -3.36 -20.66
CA SER A 121 -7.47 -3.81 -20.29
C SER A 121 -8.51 -2.93 -20.97
N GLU A 122 -9.57 -3.55 -21.49
CA GLU A 122 -10.72 -2.82 -22.06
C GLU A 122 -11.59 -2.17 -20.96
N ASP A 123 -11.61 -2.78 -19.78
CA ASP A 123 -12.49 -2.39 -18.66
C ASP A 123 -11.78 -1.46 -17.65
N ILE A 124 -10.46 -1.58 -17.49
CA ILE A 124 -9.69 -0.87 -16.46
C ILE A 124 -8.61 -0.01 -17.11
N LYS A 125 -8.70 1.31 -16.93
CA LYS A 125 -7.70 2.25 -17.47
C LYS A 125 -6.83 2.87 -16.40
N TYR A 126 -7.38 3.06 -15.21
CA TYR A 126 -6.72 3.71 -14.10
C TYR A 126 -6.88 2.90 -12.83
N TYR A 127 -5.96 3.13 -11.90
CA TYR A 127 -6.12 2.71 -10.52
C TYR A 127 -5.59 3.79 -9.60
N SER A 128 -6.17 3.86 -8.41
CA SER A 128 -5.60 4.63 -7.31
C SER A 128 -5.04 3.68 -6.27
N THR A 129 -3.98 4.11 -5.58
CA THR A 129 -3.37 3.37 -4.49
C THR A 129 -3.20 4.27 -3.28
N LEU A 130 -3.65 3.78 -2.12
CA LEU A 130 -3.26 4.29 -0.82
C LEU A 130 -2.29 3.29 -0.20
N THR A 131 -1.07 3.72 0.09
CA THR A 131 0.00 2.86 0.60
C THR A 131 0.47 3.36 1.96
N LEU A 132 0.44 2.48 2.97
CA LEU A 132 0.67 2.81 4.37
C LEU A 132 1.77 1.93 4.98
N PRO A 133 2.70 2.50 5.78
CA PRO A 133 3.73 1.73 6.47
C PRO A 133 3.21 1.08 7.76
N LEU A 134 3.76 -0.09 8.08
CA LEU A 134 3.63 -0.77 9.37
C LEU A 134 5.04 -1.02 9.94
N SER A 135 5.14 -1.08 11.26
CA SER A 135 6.41 -1.26 11.96
C SER A 135 6.23 -2.03 13.27
N SER A 136 7.06 -3.06 13.49
CA SER A 136 7.07 -3.82 14.75
C SER A 136 7.85 -3.15 15.88
N ASP A 137 8.72 -2.19 15.58
CA ASP A 137 9.56 -1.45 16.52
C ASP A 137 9.25 0.05 16.58
N ASN A 138 8.26 0.53 15.81
CA ASN A 138 7.90 1.94 15.62
C ASN A 138 9.04 2.81 15.03
N GLU A 139 10.09 2.20 14.48
CA GLU A 139 11.26 2.88 13.91
C GLU A 139 11.50 2.46 12.45
N ASN A 140 11.41 1.18 12.14
CA ASN A 140 11.71 0.62 10.81
C ASN A 140 10.43 0.09 10.16
N VAL A 141 10.23 0.42 8.87
CA VAL A 141 9.12 -0.14 8.10
C VAL A 141 9.47 -1.58 7.76
N ASP A 142 8.74 -2.54 8.35
CA ASP A 142 8.93 -3.97 8.09
C ASP A 142 7.81 -4.57 7.23
N ILE A 143 6.65 -3.91 7.18
CA ILE A 143 5.49 -4.32 6.41
C ILE A 143 4.86 -3.11 5.72
N ILE A 144 4.36 -3.32 4.52
CA ILE A 144 3.53 -2.36 3.79
C ILE A 144 2.13 -2.94 3.62
N ILE A 145 1.11 -2.09 3.74
CA ILE A 145 -0.27 -2.39 3.33
C ILE A 145 -0.73 -1.34 2.32
N SER A 146 -1.43 -1.79 1.29
CA SER A 146 -1.95 -0.90 0.26
C SER A 146 -3.38 -1.26 -0.12
N ALA A 147 -4.26 -0.27 -0.30
CA ALA A 147 -5.58 -0.44 -0.90
C ALA A 147 -5.58 0.08 -2.33
N LEU A 148 -6.02 -0.77 -3.26
CA LEU A 148 -6.19 -0.44 -4.67
C LEU A 148 -7.66 -0.35 -5.03
N ASP A 149 -7.98 0.64 -5.86
CA ASP A 149 -9.28 0.81 -6.50
C ASP A 149 -9.07 1.03 -8.00
N PHE A 150 -9.89 0.39 -8.82
CA PHE A 150 -9.72 0.32 -10.28
C PHE A 150 -10.93 0.95 -10.96
N TYR A 151 -10.67 1.78 -11.97
CA TYR A 151 -11.70 2.53 -12.69
C TYR A 151 -11.30 2.80 -14.15
N THR A 152 -12.27 3.27 -14.93
CA THR A 152 -12.15 3.55 -16.36
C THR A 152 -11.91 5.03 -16.61
#